data_AF-A0A352BET8-F1
#
_entry.id   AF-A0A352BET8-F1
#
_cell.length_a   1.000
_cell.length_b   1.000
_cell.length_c   1.000
_cell.angle_alpha   90.00
_cell.angle_beta   90.00
_cell.angle_gamma   90.00
#
_symmetry.space_group_name_H-M   'P 1'
#
loop_
_entity.id
_entity.type
_entity.pdbx_description
1 polymer ?
#
loop_
_entity_poly.entity_id
_entity_poly.type
_entity_poly.pdbx_seq_one_letter_code
_entity_poly.pdbx_strand_id
1 'polypeptide(L)'
;MFEKLGTTSLSFAWLGSVLIFLAIVCIVFAFYLLYKIWTANPELLKEYRKMRELCDLANSGHKGARLQCEHNPLINKGMRLCEDGVNVESTYSVPMYLFYQIWGHY
;
A
#
# COMPACT_ATOMS: atom_id res chain seq x y z
N MET A 1 28.73 28.21 -38.98
CA MET A 1 28.53 26.76 -38.73
C MET A 1 29.00 26.31 -37.35
N PHE A 2 29.92 27.04 -36.69
CA PHE A 2 30.46 26.67 -35.36
C PHE A 2 29.58 27.04 -34.15
N GLU A 3 28.74 28.09 -34.23
CA GLU A 3 27.86 28.47 -33.10
C GLU A 3 26.81 27.40 -32.75
N LYS A 4 26.29 26.68 -33.74
CA LYS A 4 25.31 25.59 -33.49
C LYS A 4 25.93 24.40 -32.78
N LEU A 5 27.24 24.13 -32.95
CA LEU A 5 27.91 23.00 -32.31
C LEU A 5 28.08 23.22 -30.78
N GLY A 6 28.38 24.46 -30.37
CA GLY A 6 28.59 24.82 -28.97
C GLY A 6 27.31 24.84 -28.14
N THR A 7 26.19 25.25 -28.72
CA THR A 7 24.88 25.20 -28.04
C THR A 7 24.35 23.77 -27.89
N THR A 8 24.59 22.91 -28.88
CA THR A 8 24.17 21.50 -28.80
C THR A 8 24.94 20.74 -27.73
N SER A 9 26.26 20.90 -27.62
CA SER A 9 27.07 20.19 -26.62
C SER A 9 26.71 20.59 -25.19
N LEU A 10 26.44 21.88 -24.95
CA LEU A 10 25.96 22.38 -23.65
C LEU A 10 24.57 21.80 -23.30
N SER A 11 23.66 21.70 -24.27
CA SER A 11 22.34 21.08 -24.05
C SER A 11 22.42 19.59 -23.74
N PHE A 12 23.34 18.85 -24.37
CA PHE A 12 23.54 17.43 -24.10
C PHE A 12 24.20 17.17 -22.75
N ALA A 13 25.14 18.01 -22.33
CA ALA A 13 25.76 17.92 -21.00
C ALA A 13 24.74 18.20 -19.88
N TRP A 14 23.84 19.18 -20.08
CA TRP A 14 22.79 19.49 -19.13
C TRP A 14 21.75 18.36 -19.04
N LEU A 15 21.31 17.82 -20.18
CA LEU A 15 20.44 16.64 -20.23
C LEU A 15 21.08 15.42 -19.53
N GLY A 16 22.36 15.17 -19.78
CA GLY A 16 23.11 14.10 -19.10
C GLY A 16 23.17 14.30 -17.58
N SER A 17 23.39 15.52 -17.13
CA SER A 17 23.42 15.85 -15.69
C SER A 17 22.06 15.64 -15.02
N VAL A 18 20.97 16.01 -15.68
CA VAL A 18 19.60 15.78 -15.19
C VAL A 18 19.30 14.28 -15.10
N LEU A 19 19.70 13.50 -16.10
CA LEU A 19 19.50 12.04 -16.09
C LEU A 19 20.30 11.36 -14.97
N ILE A 20 21.55 11.79 -14.74
CA ILE A 20 22.38 11.29 -13.63
C ILE A 20 21.72 11.63 -12.28
N PHE A 21 21.23 12.87 -12.11
CA PHE A 21 20.53 13.26 -10.89
C PHE A 21 19.27 12.43 -10.66
N LEU A 22 18.44 12.23 -11.68
CA LEU A 22 17.25 11.37 -11.60
C LEU A 22 17.63 9.92 -11.26
N ALA A 23 18.70 9.38 -11.84
CA ALA A 23 19.18 8.05 -11.52
C ALA A 23 19.61 7.94 -10.04
N ILE A 24 20.31 8.94 -9.50
CA ILE A 24 20.69 8.98 -8.08
C ILE A 24 19.45 9.03 -7.19
N VAL A 25 18.46 9.88 -7.51
CA VAL A 25 17.19 9.96 -6.76
C VAL A 25 16.47 8.61 -6.78
N CYS A 26 16.39 7.96 -7.94
CA CYS A 26 15.79 6.63 -8.07
C CYS A 26 16.54 5.58 -7.24
N ILE A 27 17.87 5.61 -7.21
CA ILE A 27 18.70 4.69 -6.43
C ILE A 27 18.47 4.91 -4.92
N VAL A 28 18.52 6.15 -4.46
CA VAL A 28 18.26 6.49 -3.05
C VAL A 28 16.86 6.06 -2.64
N PHE A 29 15.87 6.30 -3.50
CA PHE A 29 14.50 5.87 -3.27
C PHE A 29 14.37 4.34 -3.22
N ALA A 30 15.05 3.61 -4.10
CA ALA A 30 15.07 2.15 -4.07
C ALA A 30 15.70 1.60 -2.78
N PHE A 31 16.81 2.18 -2.33
CA PHE A 31 17.42 1.80 -1.05
C PHE A 31 16.51 2.10 0.14
N TYR A 32 15.81 3.23 0.12
CA TYR A 32 14.82 3.56 1.14
C TYR A 32 13.68 2.52 1.20
N LEU A 33 13.13 2.11 0.04
CA LEU A 33 12.10 1.07 -0.02
C LEU A 33 12.63 -0.29 0.47
N LEU A 34 13.84 -0.68 0.07
CA LEU A 34 14.49 -1.91 0.55
C LEU A 34 14.67 -1.90 2.06
N TYR A 35 15.13 -0.78 2.62
CA TYR A 35 15.24 -0.59 4.06
C TYR A 35 13.88 -0.75 4.75
N LYS A 36 12.82 -0.12 4.23
CA LYS A 36 11.47 -0.25 4.80
C LYS A 36 10.95 -1.69 4.77
N ILE A 37 11.19 -2.43 3.68
CA ILE A 37 10.84 -3.85 3.56
C ILE A 37 11.62 -4.68 4.57
N TRP A 38 12.92 -4.42 4.74
CA TRP A 38 13.76 -5.12 5.69
C TRP A 38 13.30 -4.90 7.14
N THR A 39 12.90 -3.68 7.48
CA THR A 39 12.42 -3.32 8.83
C THR A 39 10.97 -3.71 9.10
N ALA A 40 10.24 -4.20 8.09
CA ALA A 40 8.85 -4.57 8.26
C ALA A 40 8.72 -5.76 9.21
N ASN A 41 7.78 -5.70 10.16
CA ASN A 41 7.60 -6.78 11.11
C ASN A 41 6.86 -7.96 10.42
N PRO A 42 7.50 -9.13 10.25
CA PRO A 42 6.91 -10.26 9.54
C PRO A 42 5.73 -10.89 10.30
N GLU A 43 5.70 -10.79 11.63
CA GLU A 43 4.61 -11.30 12.46
C GLU A 43 3.34 -10.47 12.27
N LEU A 44 3.47 -9.14 12.32
CA LEU A 44 2.37 -8.21 12.04
C LEU A 44 1.86 -8.37 10.61
N LEU A 45 2.75 -8.59 9.63
CA LEU A 45 2.34 -8.85 8.25
C LEU A 45 1.51 -10.14 8.13
N LYS A 46 1.90 -11.20 8.84
CA LYS A 46 1.17 -12.47 8.86
C LYS A 46 -0.19 -12.32 9.54
N GLU A 47 -0.24 -11.59 10.64
CA GLU A 47 -1.49 -11.32 11.36
C GLU A 47 -2.45 -10.47 10.53
N TYR A 48 -1.96 -9.41 9.90
CA TYR A 48 -2.73 -8.57 8.98
C TYR A 48 -3.31 -9.38 7.82
N ARG A 49 -2.51 -10.25 7.20
CA ARG A 49 -2.99 -11.14 6.12
C ARG A 49 -4.11 -12.06 6.60
N LYS A 50 -3.96 -12.67 7.78
CA LYS A 50 -5.01 -13.52 8.37
C LYS A 50 -6.30 -12.75 8.64
N MET A 51 -6.20 -11.55 9.21
CA MET A 51 -7.38 -10.70 9.46
C MET A 51 -8.05 -10.29 8.15
N ARG A 52 -7.27 -9.98 7.11
CA ARG A 52 -7.79 -9.63 5.80
C ARG A 52 -8.53 -10.81 5.17
N GLU A 53 -7.92 -11.99 5.17
CA GLU A 53 -8.54 -13.21 4.67
C GLU A 53 -9.85 -13.53 5.43
N LEU A 54 -9.87 -13.34 6.75
CA LEU A 54 -11.08 -13.48 7.55
C LEU A 54 -12.19 -12.49 7.13
N CYS A 55 -11.84 -11.22 6.89
CA CYS A 55 -12.78 -10.22 6.40
C CYS A 55 -13.32 -10.58 5.01
N ASP A 56 -12.45 -11.03 4.10
CA ASP A 56 -12.83 -11.43 2.74
C ASP A 56 -13.78 -12.65 2.77
N LEU A 57 -13.50 -13.63 3.64
CA LEU A 57 -14.39 -14.77 3.90
C LEU A 57 -15.73 -14.35 4.52
N ALA A 58 -15.71 -13.40 5.46
CA ALA A 58 -16.94 -12.89 6.08
C ALA A 58 -17.83 -12.17 5.05
N ASN A 59 -17.21 -11.34 4.19
CA ASN A 59 -17.88 -10.59 3.14
C ASN A 59 -18.38 -11.48 1.99
N SER A 60 -17.81 -12.67 1.78
CA SER A 60 -18.33 -13.66 0.83
C SER A 60 -19.53 -14.47 1.36
N GLY A 61 -19.98 -14.19 2.60
CA GLY A 61 -21.17 -14.81 3.20
C GLY A 61 -20.87 -15.99 4.13
N HIS A 62 -19.61 -16.29 4.44
CA HIS A 62 -19.27 -17.38 5.34
C HIS A 62 -19.68 -17.08 6.81
N LYS A 63 -20.72 -17.76 7.30
CA LYS A 63 -21.33 -17.50 8.62
C LYS A 63 -20.34 -17.56 9.78
N GLY A 64 -19.45 -18.56 9.80
CA GLY A 64 -18.44 -18.69 10.86
C GLY A 64 -17.40 -17.57 10.86
N ALA A 65 -17.09 -17.01 9.68
CA ALA A 65 -16.13 -15.91 9.56
C ALA A 65 -16.79 -14.60 9.98
N ARG A 66 -18.06 -14.37 9.61
CA ARG A 66 -18.86 -13.24 10.11
C ARG A 66 -18.93 -13.22 11.63
N LEU A 67 -19.19 -14.37 12.26
CA LEU A 67 -19.23 -14.46 13.71
C LEU A 67 -17.87 -14.11 14.35
N GLN A 68 -16.77 -14.59 13.78
CA GLN A 68 -15.43 -14.22 14.26
C GLN A 68 -15.15 -12.73 14.09
N CYS A 69 -15.52 -12.13 12.96
CA CYS A 69 -15.39 -10.69 12.73
C CYS A 69 -16.25 -9.87 13.70
N GLU A 70 -17.45 -10.35 14.06
CA GLU A 70 -18.33 -9.69 15.02
C GLU A 70 -17.77 -9.67 16.44
N HIS A 71 -17.05 -10.73 16.84
CA HIS A 71 -16.42 -10.80 18.16
C HIS A 71 -15.02 -10.18 18.20
N ASN A 72 -14.41 -9.90 17.04
CA ASN A 72 -13.08 -9.29 16.98
C ASN A 72 -13.19 -7.74 17.11
N PRO A 73 -12.57 -7.13 18.14
CA PRO A 73 -12.58 -5.67 18.31
C PRO A 73 -11.64 -4.94 17.34
N LEU A 74 -10.70 -5.65 16.71
CA LEU A 74 -9.72 -5.08 15.79
C LEU A 74 -10.22 -4.98 14.35
N ILE A 75 -11.47 -5.39 14.08
CA ILE A 75 -12.06 -5.37 12.73
C ILE A 75 -13.08 -4.24 12.66
N ASN A 76 -12.97 -3.44 11.60
CA ASN A 76 -13.96 -2.42 11.28
C ASN A 76 -15.22 -3.09 10.76
N LYS A 77 -16.36 -2.71 11.36
CA LYS A 77 -17.69 -3.21 11.02
C LYS A 77 -18.45 -2.07 10.36
N GLY A 78 -18.95 -2.33 9.16
CA GLY A 78 -19.76 -1.40 8.39
C GLY A 78 -21.02 -2.07 7.89
N MET A 79 -21.82 -1.29 7.19
CA MET A 79 -23.03 -1.74 6.54
C MET A 79 -23.05 -1.19 5.11
N ARG A 80 -23.45 -2.02 4.16
CA ARG A 80 -23.65 -1.62 2.77
C ARG A 80 -25.10 -1.93 2.38
N LEU A 81 -25.74 -0.97 1.73
CA LEU A 81 -27.04 -1.19 1.11
C LEU A 81 -26.87 -2.10 -0.10
N CYS A 82 -27.69 -3.16 -0.16
CA CYS A 82 -27.75 -4.06 -1.30
C CYS A 82 -28.30 -3.33 -2.53
N GLU A 83 -28.07 -3.87 -3.73
CA GLU A 83 -28.52 -3.27 -4.98
C GLU A 83 -30.05 -3.19 -5.10
N ASP A 84 -30.76 -4.03 -4.34
CA ASP A 84 -32.22 -4.00 -4.24
C ASP A 84 -32.77 -2.78 -3.47
N GLY A 85 -31.90 -1.98 -2.83
CA GLY A 85 -32.26 -0.76 -2.13
C GLY A 85 -33.06 -0.97 -0.84
N VAL A 86 -33.30 -2.21 -0.43
CA VAL A 86 -34.12 -2.57 0.73
C VAL A 86 -33.29 -3.34 1.75
N ASN A 87 -32.42 -4.23 1.30
CA ASN A 87 -31.61 -5.07 2.17
C ASN A 87 -30.29 -4.38 2.54
N VAL A 88 -29.78 -4.73 3.71
CA VAL A 88 -28.50 -4.23 4.22
C VAL A 88 -27.61 -5.41 4.57
N GLU A 89 -26.38 -5.40 4.08
CA GLU A 89 -25.35 -6.39 4.39
C GLU A 89 -24.30 -5.82 5.32
N SER A 90 -23.84 -6.63 6.27
CA SER A 90 -22.68 -6.27 7.09
C SER A 90 -21.40 -6.44 6.29
N THR A 91 -20.54 -5.43 6.32
CA THR A 91 -19.25 -5.42 5.66
C THR A 91 -18.13 -5.34 6.69
N TYR A 92 -17.07 -6.10 6.49
CA TYR A 92 -15.93 -6.14 7.40
C TYR A 92 -14.66 -5.69 6.69
N SER A 93 -13.82 -4.93 7.38
CA SER A 93 -12.53 -4.48 6.85
C SER A 93 -11.47 -4.40 7.94
N VAL A 94 -10.20 -4.49 7.55
CA VAL A 94 -9.08 -4.32 8.47
C VAL A 94 -8.77 -2.82 8.60
N PRO A 95 -8.65 -2.27 9.82
CA PRO A 95 -8.23 -0.90 10.03
C PRO A 95 -6.88 -0.58 9.38
N MET A 96 -6.79 0.59 8.74
CA MET A 96 -5.57 1.02 8.04
C MET A 96 -4.36 1.19 8.96
N TYR A 97 -4.57 1.56 10.23
CA TYR A 97 -3.48 1.71 11.19
C TYR A 97 -2.71 0.40 11.43
N LEU A 98 -3.39 -0.76 11.37
CA LEU A 98 -2.72 -2.07 11.49
C LEU A 98 -1.77 -2.31 10.32
N PHE A 99 -2.11 -1.82 9.12
CA PHE A 99 -1.21 -1.88 7.98
C PHE A 99 0.02 -0.97 8.19
N TYR A 100 -0.17 0.23 8.72
CA TYR A 100 0.93 1.17 8.99
C TYR A 100 1.90 0.66 10.06
N GLN A 101 1.39 -0.04 11.08
CA GLN A 101 2.21 -0.64 12.13
C GLN A 101 3.20 -1.69 11.59
N ILE A 102 2.85 -2.42 10.53
CA ILE A 102 3.76 -3.36 9.86
C ILE A 102 5.06 -2.65 9.44
N TRP A 103 4.95 -1.39 9.03
CA TRP A 103 6.05 -0.57 8.52
C TRP A 103 6.66 0.34 9.60
N GLY A 104 6.31 0.16 10.88
CA GLY A 104 6.82 0.95 11.99
C GLY A 104 6.26 2.38 12.08
N HIS A 105 5.11 2.63 11.46
CA HIS A 105 4.37 3.88 11.63
C HIS A 105 3.30 3.70 12.70
N TYR A 106 3.33 4.53 13.74
CA TYR A 106 2.41 4.54 14.87
C TYR A 106 1.42 5.70 14.77
#